data_AF-A0A1F3B027-F1
#
_entry.id   AF-A0A1F3B027-F1
#
_cell.length_a   1.000
_cell.length_b   1.000
_cell.length_c   1.000
_cell.angle_alpha   90.00
_cell.angle_beta   90.00
_cell.angle_gamma   90.00
#
_symmetry.space_group_name_H-M   'P 1'
#
loop_
_entity.id
_entity.type
_entity.pdbx_description
1 polymer ?
#
loop_
_entity_poly.entity_id
_entity_poly.type
_entity_poly.pdbx_seq_one_letter_code
_entity_poly.pdbx_strand_id
1 'polypeptide(L)'
;MNRISMALLGLFSLVSCTSAGDVTHPYVRQLTWFSFVNGDDLRASCAAESPERYRLIYNARYTKQVRVFEISALPGGGATVAERMTGQANILEIVPGLEQDWAWHGQTAQTELTPDAFSSLKADFAADGVYAPAPVGLRLYSDAYHWVAVSCSSGAVSFHAWQFPSEGFK
;
A
#
# COMPACT_ATOMS: atom_id res chain seq x y z
N MET A 1 14.54 49.53 25.41
CA MET A 1 15.37 48.32 25.16
C MET A 1 14.47 47.11 25.32
N ASN A 2 13.96 46.62 24.18
CA ASN A 2 12.85 45.67 24.09
C ASN A 2 13.30 44.23 24.36
N ARG A 3 12.54 43.54 25.21
CA ARG A 3 12.67 42.11 25.57
C ARG A 3 12.20 41.17 24.44
N ILE A 4 12.60 41.43 23.20
CA ILE A 4 12.21 40.65 22.02
C ILE A 4 13.45 39.93 21.51
N SER A 5 13.91 38.89 22.20
CA SER A 5 15.03 38.06 21.69
C SER A 5 15.03 36.61 22.18
N MET A 6 13.97 36.11 22.83
CA MET A 6 14.02 34.76 23.41
C MET A 6 12.69 34.02 23.28
N ALA A 7 12.20 33.86 22.05
CA ALA A 7 11.05 33.00 21.75
C ALA A 7 11.01 32.52 20.28
N LEU A 8 12.17 32.34 19.63
CA LEU A 8 12.27 31.89 18.24
C LEU A 8 13.35 30.81 18.11
N LEU A 9 13.22 29.73 18.89
CA LEU A 9 14.05 28.53 18.78
C LEU A 9 13.26 27.29 19.22
N GLY A 10 12.01 27.19 18.74
CA GLY A 10 11.10 26.09 19.03
C GLY A 10 10.31 25.59 17.82
N LEU A 11 10.70 25.99 16.61
CA LEU A 11 10.16 25.46 15.36
C LEU A 11 11.32 24.82 14.63
N PHE A 12 11.33 23.50 14.55
CA PHE A 12 11.88 22.66 13.46
C PHE A 12 12.21 21.29 14.04
N SER A 13 11.24 20.37 13.98
CA SER A 13 11.42 18.93 13.74
C SER A 13 10.06 18.23 13.79
N LEU A 14 9.12 18.63 12.91
CA LEU A 14 8.11 17.68 12.46
C LEU A 14 8.81 16.78 11.45
N VAL A 15 9.56 15.80 11.96
CA VAL A 15 10.09 14.71 11.13
C VAL A 15 8.88 14.08 10.48
N SER A 16 8.78 14.23 9.16
CA SER A 16 7.76 13.58 8.36
C SER A 16 7.84 12.09 8.63
N CYS A 17 6.86 11.55 9.37
CA CYS A 17 6.61 10.12 9.43
C CYS A 17 6.04 9.67 8.08
N THR A 18 6.83 9.80 7.01
CA THR A 18 6.59 8.98 5.83
C THR A 18 7.11 7.60 6.19
N SER A 19 6.20 6.71 6.55
CA SER A 19 6.59 5.33 6.81
C SER A 19 6.86 4.71 5.45
N ALA A 20 8.12 4.36 5.18
CA ALA A 20 8.45 3.29 4.23
C ALA A 20 8.05 1.92 4.83
N GLY A 21 6.94 1.89 5.57
CA GLY A 21 6.74 1.04 6.73
C GLY A 21 6.62 -0.39 6.31
N ASP A 22 7.51 -1.20 6.86
CA ASP A 22 7.36 -2.63 6.92
C ASP A 22 6.07 -2.98 7.69
N VAL A 23 4.96 -3.06 6.95
CA VAL A 23 3.63 -3.42 7.48
C VAL A 23 3.55 -4.90 7.89
N THR A 24 4.65 -5.66 7.79
CA THR A 24 4.75 -6.99 8.39
C THR A 24 4.84 -6.91 9.90
N HIS A 25 5.31 -5.81 10.49
CA HIS A 25 5.32 -5.67 11.94
C HIS A 25 3.97 -5.14 12.46
N PRO A 26 3.23 -5.86 13.33
CA PRO A 26 1.87 -5.49 13.75
C PRO A 26 1.75 -4.10 14.39
N TYR A 27 2.75 -3.68 15.18
CA TYR A 27 2.75 -2.37 15.83
C TYR A 27 2.97 -1.23 14.84
N VAL A 28 3.90 -1.39 13.90
CA VAL A 28 4.14 -0.40 12.83
C VAL A 28 2.91 -0.30 11.95
N ARG A 29 2.31 -1.44 11.56
CA ARG A 29 1.08 -1.48 10.77
C ARG A 29 -0.05 -0.69 11.42
N GLN A 30 -0.33 -0.85 12.71
CA GLN A 30 -1.42 -0.10 13.37
C GLN A 30 -1.23 1.41 13.31
N LEU A 31 0.02 1.88 13.35
CA LEU A 31 0.35 3.31 13.33
C LEU A 31 0.42 3.87 11.91
N THR A 32 0.76 3.05 10.91
CA THR A 32 1.06 3.51 9.55
C THR A 32 0.13 2.97 8.47
N TRP A 33 -0.84 2.12 8.82
CA TRP A 33 -1.74 1.45 7.86
C TRP A 33 -2.39 2.42 6.88
N PHE A 34 -2.94 3.53 7.37
CA PHE A 34 -3.59 4.51 6.49
C PHE A 34 -2.59 5.18 5.55
N SER A 35 -1.38 5.51 6.02
CA SER A 35 -0.32 6.06 5.17
C SER A 35 0.14 5.06 4.11
N PHE A 36 0.23 3.78 4.49
CA PHE A 36 0.55 2.68 3.59
C PHE A 36 -0.52 2.44 2.52
N VAL A 37 -1.80 2.40 2.92
CA VAL A 37 -2.94 2.27 1.99
C VAL A 37 -3.03 3.49 1.07
N ASN A 38 -2.78 4.68 1.60
CA ASN A 38 -2.72 5.91 0.83
C ASN A 38 -1.49 5.92 -0.11
N GLY A 39 -0.46 5.13 0.19
CA GLY A 39 0.76 5.02 -0.60
C GLY A 39 1.65 6.25 -0.48
N ASP A 40 1.74 6.88 0.70
CA ASP A 40 2.55 8.08 0.90
C ASP A 40 4.02 7.89 0.53
N ASP A 41 4.55 6.67 0.72
CA ASP A 41 5.89 6.26 0.30
C ASP A 41 6.03 6.21 -1.23
N LEU A 42 5.03 5.66 -1.93
CA LEU A 42 4.96 5.69 -3.40
C LEU A 42 4.87 7.13 -3.89
N ARG A 43 4.03 7.97 -3.27
CA ARG A 43 3.88 9.38 -3.66
C ARG A 43 5.16 10.17 -3.49
N ALA A 44 5.84 9.98 -2.36
CA ALA A 44 7.09 10.68 -2.04
C ALA A 44 8.25 10.29 -2.98
N SER A 45 8.24 9.05 -3.48
CA SER A 45 9.28 8.53 -4.38
C SER A 45 8.91 8.56 -5.87
N CYS A 46 7.69 9.02 -6.22
CA CYS A 46 7.25 9.09 -7.59
C CYS A 46 7.81 10.31 -8.31
N ALA A 47 8.66 10.07 -9.30
CA ALA A 47 9.28 11.08 -10.15
C ALA A 47 9.32 10.56 -11.60
N ALA A 48 9.59 11.46 -12.56
CA ALA A 48 9.60 11.13 -13.98
C ALA A 48 10.52 9.93 -14.33
N GLU A 49 11.67 9.82 -13.66
CA GLU A 49 12.66 8.76 -13.87
C GLU A 49 12.53 7.58 -12.88
N SER A 50 11.54 7.62 -11.99
CA SER A 50 11.32 6.52 -11.06
C SER A 50 10.74 5.31 -11.80
N PRO A 51 11.19 4.07 -11.49
CA PRO A 51 10.56 2.87 -12.02
C PRO A 51 9.06 2.86 -11.72
N GLU A 52 8.25 2.31 -12.64
CA GLU A 52 6.82 2.16 -12.38
C GLU A 52 6.60 1.24 -11.17
N ARG A 53 5.72 1.66 -10.27
CA ARG A 53 5.39 0.91 -9.05
C ARG A 53 3.89 0.89 -8.85
N TYR A 54 3.36 -0.26 -8.44
CA TYR A 54 1.95 -0.46 -8.17
C TYR A 54 1.78 -1.13 -6.81
N ARG A 55 0.78 -0.70 -6.05
CA ARG A 55 0.32 -1.36 -4.83
C ARG A 55 -1.17 -1.61 -4.95
N LEU A 56 -1.56 -2.88 -4.98
CA LEU A 56 -2.95 -3.31 -4.92
C LEU A 56 -3.23 -3.90 -3.54
N ILE A 57 -4.30 -3.47 -2.89
CA ILE A 57 -4.69 -3.94 -1.57
C ILE A 57 -6.10 -4.50 -1.68
N TYR A 58 -6.22 -5.81 -1.47
CA TYR A 58 -7.50 -6.47 -1.33
C TYR A 58 -7.87 -6.64 0.13
N ASN A 59 -8.97 -6.03 0.54
CA ASN A 59 -9.57 -6.24 1.83
C ASN A 59 -10.71 -7.25 1.70
N ALA A 60 -10.55 -8.42 2.33
CA ALA A 60 -11.59 -9.46 2.40
C ALA A 60 -12.25 -9.45 3.77
N ARG A 61 -12.67 -8.26 4.22
CA ARG A 61 -12.89 -7.87 5.62
C ARG A 61 -11.59 -7.87 6.41
N TYR A 62 -11.25 -6.72 6.99
CA TYR A 62 -9.95 -6.44 7.61
C TYR A 62 -9.58 -7.44 8.71
N THR A 63 -10.59 -7.89 9.48
CA THR A 63 -10.41 -8.88 10.56
C THR A 63 -10.28 -10.32 10.08
N LYS A 64 -10.50 -10.58 8.79
CA LYS A 64 -10.46 -11.92 8.19
C LYS A 64 -9.22 -12.10 7.35
N GLN A 65 -9.04 -11.24 6.34
CA GLN A 65 -7.89 -11.31 5.46
C GLN A 65 -7.68 -9.97 4.74
N VAL A 66 -6.41 -9.60 4.61
CA VAL A 66 -5.95 -8.54 3.73
C VAL A 66 -4.83 -9.09 2.87
N ARG A 67 -4.89 -8.88 1.55
CA ARG A 67 -3.79 -9.17 0.63
C ARG A 67 -3.24 -7.89 0.05
N VAL A 68 -1.94 -7.85 -0.14
CA VAL A 68 -1.22 -6.73 -0.73
C VAL A 68 -0.34 -7.26 -1.83
N PHE A 69 -0.46 -6.69 -3.03
CA PHE A 69 0.42 -6.96 -4.16
C PHE A 69 1.23 -5.71 -4.42
N GLU A 70 2.55 -5.80 -4.31
CA GLU A 70 3.47 -4.74 -4.69
C GLU A 70 4.21 -5.15 -5.96
N ILE A 71 4.11 -4.32 -6.98
CA ILE A 71 4.68 -4.59 -8.31
C ILE A 71 5.69 -3.49 -8.62
N SER A 72 6.89 -3.87 -9.04
CA SER A 72 7.95 -2.91 -9.38
C SER A 72 8.59 -3.27 -10.71
N ALA A 73 8.61 -2.30 -11.64
CA ALA A 73 9.22 -2.47 -12.95
C ALA A 73 10.73 -2.77 -12.84
N LEU A 74 11.23 -3.62 -13.74
CA LEU A 74 12.63 -3.96 -13.86
C LEU A 74 13.25 -3.31 -15.13
N PRO A 75 14.58 -3.06 -15.15
CA PRO A 75 15.28 -2.48 -16.30
C PRO A 75 15.15 -3.26 -17.62
N GLY A 76 14.66 -4.51 -17.61
CA GLY A 76 14.40 -5.33 -18.79
C GLY A 76 12.97 -5.26 -19.34
N GLY A 77 12.12 -4.38 -18.80
CA GLY A 77 10.72 -4.23 -19.22
C GLY A 77 9.74 -5.21 -18.56
N GLY A 78 10.23 -6.17 -17.77
CA GLY A 78 9.43 -6.99 -16.87
C GLY A 78 9.15 -6.32 -15.53
N ALA A 79 8.69 -7.08 -14.54
CA ALA A 79 8.45 -6.59 -13.19
C ALA A 79 8.66 -7.66 -12.13
N THR A 80 8.95 -7.27 -10.90
CA THR A 80 8.79 -8.14 -9.73
C THR A 80 7.40 -7.94 -9.14
N VAL A 81 6.80 -9.01 -8.64
CA VAL A 81 5.54 -8.98 -7.88
C VAL A 81 5.81 -9.61 -6.53
N ALA A 82 5.59 -8.85 -5.47
CA ALA A 82 5.59 -9.31 -4.09
C ALA A 82 4.14 -9.35 -3.59
N GLU A 83 3.60 -10.54 -3.37
CA GLU A 83 2.33 -10.74 -2.67
C GLU A 83 2.60 -10.88 -1.17
N ARG A 84 1.79 -10.21 -0.36
CA ARG A 84 1.73 -10.37 1.09
C ARG A 84 0.31 -10.65 1.52
N MET A 85 0.10 -11.69 2.32
CA MET A 85 -1.19 -11.96 2.94
C MET A 85 -1.11 -11.81 4.45
N THR A 86 -2.01 -11.03 5.01
CA THR A 86 -2.29 -11.04 6.45
C THR A 86 -3.64 -11.70 6.70
N GLY A 87 -3.68 -12.73 7.54
CA GLY A 87 -4.89 -13.40 8.02
C GLY A 87 -5.12 -13.19 9.51
N GLN A 88 -6.16 -13.82 10.07
CA GLN A 88 -6.55 -13.72 11.49
C GLN A 88 -5.33 -13.85 12.44
N ALA A 89 -4.93 -12.73 13.05
CA ALA A 89 -4.21 -12.75 14.31
C ALA A 89 -5.26 -12.95 15.41
N ASN A 90 -5.40 -14.17 15.93
CA ASN A 90 -6.14 -14.39 17.16
C ASN A 90 -5.37 -13.70 18.29
N ILE A 91 -5.84 -12.51 18.72
CA ILE A 91 -5.30 -11.81 19.90
C ILE A 91 -5.40 -12.69 21.17
N LEU A 92 -6.26 -13.72 21.15
CA LEU A 92 -6.44 -14.69 22.23
C LEU A 92 -5.52 -15.94 22.15
N GLU A 93 -4.75 -16.13 21.08
CA GLU A 93 -3.78 -17.23 20.93
C GLU A 93 -2.34 -16.78 21.19
N ILE A 94 -2.14 -15.91 22.18
CA ILE A 94 -0.80 -15.64 22.73
C ILE A 94 -0.39 -16.85 23.58
N VAL A 95 -0.08 -17.96 22.92
CA VAL A 95 0.57 -19.12 23.55
C VAL A 95 2.08 -18.92 23.41
N PRO A 96 2.84 -18.78 24.52
CA PRO A 96 4.29 -18.69 24.44
C PRO A 96 4.86 -20.04 23.98
N GLY A 97 5.66 -20.06 22.90
CA GLY A 97 6.50 -21.22 22.55
C GLY A 97 6.18 -21.96 21.25
N LEU A 98 5.23 -21.51 20.45
CA LEU A 98 5.10 -21.92 19.04
C LEU A 98 5.70 -20.81 18.17
N GLU A 99 6.67 -21.12 17.32
CA GLU A 99 7.23 -20.14 16.38
C GLU A 99 6.10 -19.57 15.53
N GLN A 100 5.79 -18.31 15.81
CA GLN A 100 4.55 -17.61 15.49
C GLN A 100 4.71 -16.72 14.24
N ASP A 101 5.77 -16.93 13.48
CA ASP A 101 6.25 -16.10 12.39
C ASP A 101 5.21 -15.88 11.27
N TRP A 102 4.45 -16.91 10.91
CA TRP A 102 3.48 -16.85 9.80
C TRP A 102 2.25 -15.96 10.06
N ALA A 103 1.79 -15.86 11.31
CA ALA A 103 0.62 -15.05 11.69
C ALA A 103 0.96 -13.55 11.80
N TRP A 104 2.23 -13.24 12.09
CA TRP A 104 2.71 -11.88 12.25
C TRP A 104 3.36 -11.32 10.99
N HIS A 105 4.17 -12.09 10.26
CA HIS A 105 4.94 -11.57 9.11
C HIS A 105 4.22 -11.60 7.77
N GLY A 106 3.08 -12.29 7.69
CA GLY A 106 2.36 -12.49 6.45
C GLY A 106 3.12 -13.38 5.46
N GLN A 107 2.40 -14.20 4.70
CA GLN A 107 3.03 -15.02 3.68
C GLN A 107 3.51 -14.11 2.55
N THR A 108 4.81 -14.09 2.31
CA THR A 108 5.41 -13.34 1.19
C THR A 108 5.72 -14.31 0.06
N ALA A 109 5.08 -14.11 -1.09
CA ALA A 109 5.44 -14.80 -2.33
C ALA A 109 6.03 -13.76 -3.29
N GLN A 110 7.15 -14.08 -3.92
CA GLN A 110 7.76 -13.23 -4.93
C GLN A 110 7.82 -13.98 -6.26
N THR A 111 7.40 -13.30 -7.32
CA THR A 111 7.51 -13.81 -8.68
C THR A 111 7.98 -12.70 -9.62
N GLU A 112 8.48 -13.10 -10.79
CA GLU A 112 8.89 -12.18 -11.85
C GLU A 112 7.93 -12.31 -13.03
N LEU A 113 7.53 -11.17 -13.57
CA LEU A 113 6.77 -11.05 -14.79
C LEU A 113 7.73 -10.82 -15.96
N THR A 114 7.51 -11.56 -17.04
CA THR A 114 8.15 -11.27 -18.32
C THR A 114 7.69 -9.90 -18.86
N PRO A 115 8.41 -9.29 -19.81
CA PRO A 115 7.99 -8.02 -20.41
C PRO A 115 6.58 -8.06 -20.99
N ASP A 116 6.22 -9.14 -21.70
CA ASP A 116 4.88 -9.30 -22.28
C ASP A 116 3.80 -9.44 -21.20
N ALA A 117 4.07 -10.19 -20.13
CA ALA A 117 3.15 -10.34 -19.01
C ALA A 117 2.93 -9.00 -18.28
N PHE A 118 4.00 -8.23 -18.05
CA PHE A 118 3.89 -6.93 -17.41
C PHE A 118 3.17 -5.92 -18.30
N SER A 119 3.45 -5.88 -19.60
CA SER A 119 2.71 -5.04 -20.55
C SER A 119 1.22 -5.39 -20.59
N SER A 120 0.86 -6.68 -20.56
CA SER A 120 -0.53 -7.13 -20.52
C SER A 120 -1.22 -6.70 -19.24
N LEU A 121 -0.55 -6.86 -18.09
CA LEU A 121 -1.07 -6.40 -16.80
C LEU A 121 -1.35 -4.89 -16.78
N LYS A 122 -0.48 -4.08 -17.39
CA LYS A 122 -0.71 -2.62 -17.48
C LYS A 122 -1.92 -2.27 -18.36
N ALA A 123 -2.16 -3.04 -19.42
CA ALA A 123 -3.36 -2.87 -20.24
C ALA A 123 -4.63 -3.19 -19.44
N ASP A 124 -4.62 -4.26 -18.65
CA ASP A 124 -5.73 -4.62 -17.76
C ASP A 124 -5.95 -3.55 -16.68
N PHE A 125 -4.88 -3.03 -16.07
CA PHE A 125 -4.96 -1.91 -15.12
C PHE A 125 -5.61 -0.66 -15.73
N ALA A 126 -5.27 -0.34 -16.97
CA ALA A 126 -5.91 0.77 -17.67
C ALA A 126 -7.40 0.52 -17.92
N ALA A 127 -7.76 -0.70 -18.34
CA ALA A 127 -9.15 -1.09 -18.60
C ALA A 127 -10.01 -1.10 -17.32
N ASP A 128 -9.43 -1.48 -16.18
CA ASP A 128 -10.14 -1.57 -14.89
C ASP A 128 -10.15 -0.25 -14.12
N GLY A 129 -9.42 0.76 -14.58
CA GLY A 129 -9.44 2.12 -14.01
C GLY A 129 -8.43 2.38 -12.90
N VAL A 130 -7.37 1.59 -12.79
CA VAL A 130 -6.27 1.78 -11.81
C VAL A 130 -5.67 3.19 -11.88
N TYR A 131 -5.63 3.77 -13.08
CA TYR A 131 -5.08 5.11 -13.31
C TYR A 131 -6.12 6.23 -13.12
N ALA A 132 -7.41 5.90 -13.00
CA ALA A 132 -8.49 6.87 -12.82
C ALA A 132 -8.52 7.40 -11.38
N PRO A 133 -9.04 8.62 -11.15
CA PRO A 133 -9.22 9.13 -9.78
C PRO A 133 -10.23 8.28 -9.01
N ALA A 134 -10.05 8.14 -7.69
CA ALA A 134 -11.00 7.43 -6.85
C ALA A 134 -12.42 8.03 -6.94
N PRO A 135 -13.48 7.20 -6.90
CA PRO A 135 -14.85 7.68 -6.97
C PRO A 135 -15.18 8.64 -5.81
N VAL A 136 -15.78 9.79 -6.15
CA VAL A 136 -16.13 10.82 -5.17
C VAL A 136 -17.20 10.29 -4.21
N GLY A 137 -16.97 10.44 -2.91
CA GLY A 137 -17.91 10.04 -1.86
C GLY A 137 -17.89 8.55 -1.52
N LEU A 138 -17.06 7.73 -2.19
CA LEU A 138 -16.87 6.34 -1.82
C LEU A 138 -16.24 6.24 -0.43
N ARG A 139 -16.88 5.47 0.46
CA ARG A 139 -16.38 5.14 1.79
C ARG A 139 -16.04 3.67 1.83
N LEU A 140 -14.78 3.36 2.12
CA LEU A 140 -14.29 1.99 2.25
C LEU A 140 -14.47 1.52 3.70
N TYR A 141 -15.38 0.59 3.90
CA TYR A 141 -15.62 0.02 5.22
C TYR A 141 -14.67 -1.14 5.50
N SER A 142 -14.17 -1.23 6.74
CA SER A 142 -13.22 -2.26 7.15
C SER A 142 -13.82 -3.67 7.19
N ASP A 143 -15.14 -3.79 7.30
CA ASP A 143 -15.90 -5.04 7.29
C ASP A 143 -16.51 -5.38 5.91
N ALA A 144 -16.17 -4.61 4.88
CA ALA A 144 -16.57 -4.83 3.49
C ALA A 144 -15.43 -5.40 2.64
N TYR A 145 -15.80 -5.92 1.47
CA TYR A 145 -14.83 -6.32 0.46
C TYR A 145 -14.49 -5.12 -0.42
N HIS A 146 -13.21 -4.81 -0.55
CA HIS A 146 -12.77 -3.71 -1.42
C HIS A 146 -11.35 -3.91 -1.94
N TRP A 147 -11.09 -3.26 -3.06
CA TRP A 147 -9.77 -3.08 -3.63
C TRP A 147 -9.36 -1.61 -3.50
N VAL A 148 -8.09 -1.38 -3.19
CA VAL A 148 -7.42 -0.09 -3.34
C VAL A 148 -6.24 -0.28 -4.27
N ALA A 149 -6.07 0.63 -5.22
CA ALA A 149 -4.91 0.69 -6.09
C ALA A 149 -4.20 2.03 -5.91
N VAL A 150 -2.89 1.97 -5.69
CA VAL A 150 -1.99 3.12 -5.78
C VAL A 150 -0.94 2.81 -6.83
N SER A 151 -0.71 3.74 -7.75
CA SER A 151 0.34 3.58 -8.76
C SER A 151 1.20 4.83 -8.84
N CYS A 152 2.48 4.62 -9.15
CA CYS A 152 3.37 5.61 -9.71
C CYS A 152 3.73 5.12 -11.13
N SER A 153 3.26 5.84 -12.14
CA SER A 153 3.53 5.52 -13.55
C SER A 153 3.87 6.80 -14.29
N SER A 154 5.00 6.79 -15.01
CA SER A 154 5.49 7.96 -15.78
C SER A 154 5.56 9.25 -14.94
N GLY A 155 5.96 9.14 -13.67
CA GLY A 155 6.03 10.26 -12.73
C GLY A 155 4.68 10.79 -12.23
N ALA A 156 3.55 10.19 -12.63
CA ALA A 156 2.23 10.52 -12.14
C ALA A 156 1.77 9.49 -11.10
N VAL A 157 1.16 9.99 -10.02
CA VAL A 157 0.53 9.14 -9.01
C VAL A 157 -0.96 9.03 -9.30
N SER A 158 -1.49 7.80 -9.28
CA SER A 158 -2.93 7.55 -9.27
C SER A 158 -3.34 6.78 -8.02
N PHE A 159 -4.56 7.06 -7.55
CA PHE A 159 -5.19 6.39 -6.43
C PHE A 159 -6.64 6.08 -6.81
N HIS A 160 -7.02 4.81 -6.79
CA HIS A 160 -8.37 4.34 -7.11
C HIS A 160 -8.84 3.29 -6.10
N ALA A 161 -10.16 3.11 -6.00
CA ALA A 161 -10.73 2.06 -5.16
C ALA A 161 -12.07 1.56 -5.70
N TRP A 162 -12.36 0.29 -5.41
CA TRP A 162 -13.60 -0.39 -5.74
C TRP A 162 -14.13 -1.07 -4.49
N GLN A 163 -15.42 -0.98 -4.22
CA GLN A 163 -16.05 -1.68 -3.10
C GLN A 163 -17.15 -2.60 -3.61
N PHE A 164 -17.21 -3.81 -3.06
CA PHE A 164 -18.32 -4.72 -3.33
C PHE A 164 -19.61 -4.27 -2.63
N PRO A 165 -20.78 -4.35 -3.30
CA PRO A 165 -20.92 -4.60 -4.74
C PRO A 165 -20.73 -3.30 -5.55
N SER A 166 -19.90 -3.37 -6.60
CA SER A 166 -19.84 -2.35 -7.65
C SER A 166 -19.49 -3.01 -8.98
N GLU A 167 -19.84 -2.38 -10.11
CA GLU A 167 -19.59 -2.93 -11.46
C GLU A 167 -18.09 -3.17 -11.74
N GLY A 168 -17.22 -2.30 -11.21
CA GLY A 168 -15.77 -2.42 -11.39
C GLY A 168 -15.07 -3.36 -10.40
N PHE A 169 -15.79 -3.94 -9.43
CA PHE A 169 -15.20 -4.87 -8.48
C PHE A 169 -15.11 -6.27 -9.10
N LYS A 170 -13.88 -6.80 -9.25
CA LYS A 170 -13.57 -8.12 -9.81
C LYS A 170 -12.71 -8.94 -8.85
#